data_AF-A0A067RFS7-F1
#
_entry.id   AF-A0A067RFS7-F1
#
_cell.length_a   1.000
_cell.length_b   1.000
_cell.length_c   1.000
_cell.angle_alpha   90.00
_cell.angle_beta   90.00
_cell.angle_gamma   90.00
#
_symmetry.space_group_name_H-M   'P 1'
#
loop_
_entity.id
_entity.type
_entity.pdbx_description
1 polymer ?
#
loop_
_entity_poly.entity_id
_entity_poly.type
_entity_poly.pdbx_seq_one_letter_code
_entity_poly.pdbx_strand_id
1 'polypeptide(L)'
;QYESGEGNRYVSRKTALKMLQLSLKDFRKLCILKGIYPREPRNRKRAQKGAPGIKTLYHLKDIQFLMHEPIIWKLRDYKIFAKKMGKARALRDFEAIKRYLENRPHVTLDHIVKERYPSFVDAIRDLDDCLSLLFMFSTFPSLQHVPRDQSALCRRLTIEFLHAVIASQALRNVFVSIKGYYFQAEIKGQKVTWIVPHHFCFAPQSTMEVDFRIMSTFVQFYSVLLGFVNFRLYHLLNLHYPPTFAVLSADATEKTLVDEEAFVSERVAALNVPLFCTGPTVEEEVEMDQFPMIEDQTKLEEVKQEAEKVKKQKTLFKGLKFFINREVPREPVVFTIRCFGGEVSWDKLLFVGAAFDESDESITHQIVDRPHMGKQYISRYYVQPQWIFDSVNACELLPVEKYFLGAVLPPHLSPFIDKTRQLYVTPEERALEDPSLAEINPEDEEESEDEESEKKDEEGESEEEVLRDDEESEKANETELNKKDEIMEKKKKQMSVSMGIVAREDPTEKRHQERQEHKLREKMIKKKHRNLYRSMMKGR
;
A
#
# COMPACT_ATOMS: atom_id res chain seq x y z
N GLN A 1 -21.13 42.17 -11.84
CA GLN A 1 -20.20 41.45 -12.75
C GLN A 1 -19.86 40.03 -12.29
N TYR A 2 -19.65 39.77 -10.99
CA TYR A 2 -19.26 38.42 -10.50
C TYR A 2 -20.37 37.65 -9.77
N GLU A 3 -21.63 38.03 -9.97
CA GLU A 3 -22.80 37.43 -9.30
C GLU A 3 -23.25 36.12 -9.95
N SER A 4 -22.85 35.88 -11.21
CA SER A 4 -23.18 34.69 -11.97
C SER A 4 -21.92 33.97 -12.51
N GLY A 5 -22.01 32.63 -12.61
CA GLY A 5 -20.94 31.76 -13.05
C GLY A 5 -19.88 31.49 -11.96
N GLU A 6 -18.62 31.36 -12.37
CA GLU A 6 -17.52 30.96 -11.47
C GLU A 6 -17.25 31.93 -10.33
N GLY A 7 -17.56 33.22 -10.50
CA GLY A 7 -17.42 34.24 -9.44
C GLY A 7 -18.33 34.03 -8.23
N ASN A 8 -19.41 33.26 -8.39
CA ASN A 8 -20.35 32.91 -7.32
C ASN A 8 -20.19 31.45 -6.85
N ARG A 9 -19.74 30.55 -7.72
CA ARG A 9 -19.52 29.13 -7.38
C ARG A 9 -18.41 28.92 -6.34
N TYR A 10 -17.42 29.81 -6.31
CA TYR A 10 -16.25 29.66 -5.46
C TYR A 10 -16.16 30.75 -4.39
N VAL A 11 -15.68 30.35 -3.22
CA VAL A 11 -15.51 31.21 -2.05
C VAL A 11 -14.06 31.11 -1.59
N SER A 12 -13.45 32.26 -1.30
CA SER A 12 -12.11 32.28 -0.73
C SER A 12 -12.11 31.76 0.70
N ARG A 13 -11.03 31.13 1.14
CA ARG A 13 -10.87 30.66 2.52
C ARG A 13 -11.18 31.73 3.59
N LYS A 14 -10.73 32.97 3.37
CA LYS A 14 -11.01 34.09 4.29
C LYS A 14 -12.52 34.39 4.38
N THR A 15 -13.22 34.31 3.25
CA THR A 15 -14.67 34.51 3.20
C THR A 15 -15.41 33.35 3.86
N ALA A 16 -15.00 32.10 3.62
CA ALA A 16 -15.58 30.92 4.25
C ALA A 16 -15.47 30.96 5.79
N LEU A 17 -14.31 31.39 6.32
CA LEU A 17 -14.11 31.60 7.76
C LEU A 17 -15.06 32.64 8.35
N LYS A 18 -15.29 33.75 7.62
CA LYS A 18 -16.24 34.79 8.05
C LYS A 18 -17.68 34.29 8.04
N MET A 19 -18.07 33.50 7.03
CA MET A 19 -19.41 32.91 6.94
C MET A 19 -19.69 31.93 8.09
N LEU A 20 -18.76 31.03 8.37
CA LEU A 20 -18.92 30.01 9.42
C LEU A 20 -18.65 30.54 10.84
N GLN A 21 -18.03 31.72 10.97
CA GLN A 21 -17.60 32.31 12.24
C GLN A 21 -16.69 31.37 13.06
N LEU A 22 -15.79 30.67 12.37
CA LEU A 22 -14.86 29.70 12.95
C LEU A 22 -13.41 30.19 12.92
N SER A 23 -12.59 29.65 13.82
CA SER A 23 -11.15 29.87 13.77
C SER A 23 -10.52 29.07 12.63
N LEU A 24 -9.32 29.44 12.20
CA LEU A 24 -8.60 28.72 11.15
C LEU A 24 -8.36 27.24 11.48
N LYS A 25 -8.09 26.95 12.75
CA LYS A 25 -7.82 25.58 13.26
C LYS A 25 -9.10 24.74 13.21
N ASP A 26 -10.19 25.29 13.73
CA ASP A 26 -11.50 24.61 13.75
C ASP A 26 -12.03 24.38 12.34
N PHE A 27 -11.85 25.36 11.44
CA PHE A 27 -12.24 25.25 10.04
C PHE A 27 -11.46 24.15 9.32
N ARG A 28 -10.13 24.07 9.50
CA ARG A 28 -9.33 22.96 8.95
C ARG A 28 -9.83 21.61 9.46
N LYS A 29 -10.04 21.48 10.77
CA LYS A 29 -10.57 20.26 11.39
C LYS A 29 -11.91 19.87 10.79
N LEU A 30 -12.85 20.81 10.67
CA LEU A 30 -14.17 20.57 10.10
C LEU A 30 -14.11 20.13 8.63
N CYS A 31 -13.26 20.78 7.82
CA CYS A 31 -13.04 20.41 6.43
C CYS A 31 -12.49 18.97 6.30
N ILE A 32 -11.55 18.58 7.16
CA ILE A 32 -10.97 17.23 7.17
C ILE A 32 -12.04 16.20 7.53
N LEU A 33 -12.79 16.43 8.62
CA LEU A 33 -13.82 15.50 9.08
C LEU A 33 -14.89 15.25 8.03
N LYS A 34 -15.33 16.30 7.30
CA LYS A 34 -16.33 16.19 6.23
C LYS A 34 -15.76 15.82 4.86
N GLY A 35 -14.44 15.78 4.68
CA GLY A 35 -13.82 15.53 3.38
C GLY A 35 -14.03 16.67 2.36
N ILE A 36 -14.02 17.93 2.81
CA ILE A 36 -14.13 19.10 1.93
C ILE A 36 -12.73 19.61 1.58
N TYR A 37 -12.41 19.54 0.29
CA TYR A 37 -11.12 19.90 -0.26
C TYR A 37 -11.16 21.24 -1.00
N PRO A 38 -10.04 21.99 -1.01
CA PRO A 38 -9.92 23.13 -1.91
C PRO A 38 -10.03 22.66 -3.38
N ARG A 39 -10.64 23.50 -4.22
CA ARG A 39 -10.87 23.20 -5.64
C ARG A 39 -10.27 24.28 -6.52
N GLU A 40 -9.69 23.86 -7.63
CA GLU A 40 -9.13 24.77 -8.63
C GLU A 40 -10.19 25.09 -9.71
N PRO A 41 -10.57 26.37 -9.87
CA PRO A 41 -11.51 26.78 -10.90
C PRO A 41 -10.83 26.84 -12.27
N ARG A 42 -11.60 26.61 -13.34
CA ARG A 42 -11.13 26.79 -14.72
C ARG A 42 -10.64 28.23 -14.98
N ASN A 43 -11.43 29.26 -14.62
CA ASN A 43 -11.03 30.67 -14.77
C ASN A 43 -10.78 31.35 -13.43
N ARG A 44 -9.54 31.28 -12.95
CA ARG A 44 -9.19 31.79 -11.61
C ARG A 44 -9.41 33.29 -11.43
N LYS A 45 -9.14 34.10 -12.45
CA LYS A 45 -9.39 35.57 -12.41
C LYS A 45 -10.87 35.89 -12.14
N ARG A 46 -11.78 35.12 -12.74
CA ARG A 46 -13.23 35.30 -12.55
C ARG A 46 -13.70 34.81 -11.18
N ALA A 47 -13.20 33.65 -10.74
CA ALA A 47 -13.51 33.09 -9.43
C ALA A 47 -13.01 33.98 -8.26
N GLN A 48 -11.87 34.66 -8.45
CA GLN A 48 -11.30 35.57 -7.45
C GLN A 48 -11.79 37.01 -7.56
N LYS A 49 -12.83 37.28 -8.38
CA LYS A 49 -13.40 38.62 -8.58
C LYS A 49 -12.35 39.66 -9.01
N GLY A 50 -11.45 39.25 -9.91
CA GLY A 50 -10.40 40.12 -10.46
C GLY A 50 -9.16 40.28 -9.58
N ALA A 51 -9.08 39.65 -8.40
CA ALA A 51 -7.89 39.76 -7.56
C ALA A 51 -6.68 39.01 -8.18
N PRO A 52 -5.49 39.63 -8.22
CA PRO A 52 -4.26 38.91 -8.56
C PRO A 52 -3.82 38.01 -7.39
N GLY A 53 -3.25 36.84 -7.71
CA GLY A 53 -2.61 35.92 -6.74
C GLY A 53 -3.24 34.52 -6.62
N ILE A 54 -2.49 33.59 -6.03
CA ILE A 54 -2.96 32.21 -5.76
C ILE A 54 -3.68 32.23 -4.40
N LYS A 55 -4.98 31.94 -4.40
CA LYS A 55 -5.79 31.81 -3.18
C LYS A 55 -6.46 30.46 -3.20
N THR A 56 -6.50 29.79 -2.05
CA THR A 56 -7.26 28.56 -1.85
C THR A 56 -8.76 28.88 -1.91
N LEU A 57 -9.45 28.23 -2.84
CA LEU A 57 -10.88 28.39 -3.10
C LEU A 57 -11.63 27.11 -2.71
N TYR A 58 -12.84 27.28 -2.22
CA TYR A 58 -13.79 26.21 -1.89
C TYR A 58 -15.09 26.43 -2.66
N HIS A 59 -15.89 25.39 -2.89
CA HIS A 59 -17.22 25.59 -3.44
C HIS A 59 -18.16 26.23 -2.41
N LEU A 60 -19.00 27.16 -2.88
CA LEU A 60 -19.99 27.81 -2.04
C LEU A 60 -21.00 26.80 -1.46
N LYS A 61 -21.40 25.80 -2.24
CA LYS A 61 -22.31 24.72 -1.81
C LYS A 61 -21.75 23.93 -0.63
N ASP A 62 -20.46 23.56 -0.68
CA ASP A 62 -19.81 22.80 0.38
C ASP A 62 -19.74 23.62 1.69
N ILE A 63 -19.48 24.93 1.59
CA ILE A 63 -19.48 25.82 2.77
C ILE A 63 -20.89 26.01 3.34
N GLN A 64 -21.92 26.07 2.48
CA GLN A 64 -23.31 26.11 2.93
C GLN A 64 -23.70 24.82 3.64
N PHE A 65 -23.27 23.66 3.12
CA PHE A 65 -23.46 22.37 3.77
C PHE A 65 -22.82 22.33 5.16
N LEU A 66 -21.58 22.83 5.29
CA LEU A 66 -20.91 22.94 6.60
C LEU A 66 -21.66 23.80 7.61
N MET A 67 -22.40 24.81 7.17
CA MET A 67 -23.10 25.73 8.08
C MET A 67 -24.19 25.03 8.90
N HIS A 68 -24.76 23.94 8.39
CA HIS A 68 -25.80 23.16 9.05
C HIS A 68 -25.25 22.00 9.89
N GLU A 69 -23.93 21.85 9.99
CA GLU A 69 -23.31 20.73 10.67
C GLU A 69 -23.39 20.82 12.22
N PRO A 70 -23.88 19.79 12.93
CA PRO A 70 -24.02 19.82 14.38
C PRO A 70 -22.69 19.96 15.14
N ILE A 71 -21.58 19.54 14.55
CA ILE A 71 -20.24 19.62 15.17
C ILE A 71 -19.82 21.05 15.45
N ILE A 72 -20.29 22.02 14.65
CA ILE A 72 -20.01 23.44 14.89
C ILE A 72 -20.48 23.86 16.28
N TRP A 73 -21.65 23.39 16.72
CA TRP A 73 -22.19 23.67 18.05
C TRP A 73 -21.31 23.05 19.14
N LYS A 74 -20.88 21.79 18.97
CA LYS A 74 -19.95 21.15 19.91
C LYS A 74 -18.59 21.84 20.01
N LEU A 75 -18.07 22.38 18.90
CA LEU A 75 -16.84 23.19 18.90
C LEU A 75 -17.04 24.52 19.67
N ARG A 76 -18.23 25.12 19.58
CA ARG A 76 -18.59 26.31 20.37
C ARG A 76 -18.72 25.98 21.86
N ASP A 77 -19.36 24.85 22.19
CA ASP A 77 -19.45 24.35 23.57
C ASP A 77 -18.06 24.10 24.16
N TYR A 78 -17.15 23.53 23.37
CA TYR A 78 -15.76 23.32 23.79
C TYR A 78 -15.03 24.64 24.07
N LYS A 79 -15.28 25.69 23.29
CA LYS A 79 -14.73 27.04 23.56
C LYS A 79 -15.29 27.64 24.84
N ILE A 80 -16.60 27.46 25.09
CA ILE A 80 -17.24 27.91 26.33
C ILE A 80 -16.65 27.16 27.53
N PHE A 81 -16.50 25.84 27.40
CA PHE A 81 -15.83 24.99 28.38
C PHE A 81 -14.40 25.47 28.65
N ALA A 82 -13.59 25.70 27.62
CA ALA A 82 -12.21 26.17 27.77
C ALA A 82 -12.13 27.53 28.48
N LYS A 83 -13.06 28.46 28.19
CA LYS A 83 -13.15 29.74 28.91
C LYS A 83 -13.53 29.58 30.37
N LYS A 84 -14.54 28.74 30.68
CA LYS A 84 -14.95 28.43 32.06
C LYS A 84 -13.83 27.78 32.85
N MET A 85 -13.13 26.81 32.24
CA MET A 85 -11.97 26.14 32.83
C MET A 85 -10.80 27.10 33.05
N GLY A 86 -10.53 28.00 32.10
CA GLY A 86 -9.51 29.04 32.25
C GLY A 86 -9.82 30.01 33.40
N LYS A 87 -11.09 30.42 33.52
CA LYS A 87 -11.56 31.29 34.63
C LYS A 87 -11.44 30.58 35.99
N ALA A 88 -11.91 29.33 36.10
CA ALA A 88 -11.82 28.56 37.33
C ALA A 88 -10.35 28.29 37.74
N ARG A 89 -9.47 28.01 36.76
CA ARG A 89 -8.03 27.87 36.99
C ARG A 89 -7.39 29.17 37.49
N ALA A 90 -7.77 30.32 36.93
CA ALA A 90 -7.28 31.62 37.40
C ALA A 90 -7.75 31.95 38.82
N LEU A 91 -8.98 31.58 39.18
CA LEU A 91 -9.56 31.70 40.52
C LEU A 91 -9.07 30.63 41.51
N ARG A 92 -8.32 29.62 41.05
CA ARG A 92 -7.89 28.44 41.82
C ARG A 92 -9.04 27.67 42.48
N ASP A 93 -10.21 27.67 41.85
CA ASP A 93 -11.39 26.91 42.30
C ASP A 93 -11.29 25.46 41.78
N PHE A 94 -10.77 24.56 42.63
CA PHE A 94 -10.54 23.16 42.27
C PHE A 94 -11.83 22.35 42.12
N GLU A 95 -12.88 22.69 42.86
CA GLU A 95 -14.16 21.97 42.81
C GLU A 95 -14.87 22.23 41.48
N ALA A 96 -14.93 23.51 41.06
CA ALA A 96 -15.47 23.86 39.76
C ALA A 96 -14.67 23.23 38.60
N ILE A 97 -13.33 23.16 38.72
CA ILE A 97 -12.49 22.50 37.72
C ILE A 97 -12.85 21.02 37.59
N LYS A 98 -12.99 20.30 38.71
CA LYS A 98 -13.35 18.88 38.71
C LYS A 98 -14.71 18.66 38.05
N ARG A 99 -15.72 19.44 38.45
CA ARG A 99 -17.08 19.39 37.86
C ARG A 99 -17.07 19.68 36.36
N TYR A 100 -16.25 20.62 35.90
CA TYR A 100 -16.14 20.89 34.46
C TYR A 100 -15.46 19.73 33.73
N LEU A 101 -14.41 19.14 34.31
CA LEU A 101 -13.66 18.04 33.70
C LEU A 101 -14.54 16.79 33.51
N GLU A 102 -15.43 16.50 34.48
CA GLU A 102 -16.45 15.46 34.36
C GLU A 102 -17.48 15.76 33.25
N ASN A 103 -17.85 17.02 33.07
CA ASN A 103 -18.81 17.47 32.05
C ASN A 103 -18.13 17.91 30.74
N ARG A 104 -16.96 17.35 30.42
CA ARG A 104 -16.22 17.72 29.21
C ARG A 104 -17.06 17.39 27.96
N PRO A 105 -17.27 18.35 27.03
CA PRO A 105 -17.97 18.05 25.79
C PRO A 105 -17.09 17.19 24.88
N HIS A 106 -17.60 16.01 24.51
CA HIS A 106 -16.97 15.11 23.53
C HIS A 106 -17.61 15.30 22.14
N VAL A 107 -16.77 15.30 21.10
CA VAL A 107 -17.22 15.33 19.70
C VAL A 107 -17.32 13.89 19.21
N THR A 108 -18.55 13.42 18.98
CA THR A 108 -18.81 12.13 18.32
C THR A 108 -18.70 12.32 16.80
N LEU A 109 -18.08 11.35 16.11
CA LEU A 109 -17.86 11.40 14.65
C LEU A 109 -18.75 10.40 13.90
N ASP A 110 -19.55 9.63 14.62
CA ASP A 110 -20.31 8.48 14.12
C ASP A 110 -21.27 8.85 12.99
N HIS A 111 -21.96 9.98 13.12
CA HIS A 111 -22.88 10.49 12.11
C HIS A 111 -22.15 10.90 10.83
N ILE A 112 -20.96 11.50 10.94
CA ILE A 112 -20.16 11.88 9.76
C ILE A 112 -19.72 10.65 8.99
N VAL A 113 -19.25 9.62 9.70
CA VAL A 113 -18.77 8.38 9.07
C VAL A 113 -19.92 7.73 8.29
N LYS A 114 -21.12 7.67 8.88
CA LYS A 114 -22.31 7.13 8.21
C LYS A 114 -22.80 7.98 7.03
N GLU A 115 -22.69 9.30 7.11
CA GLU A 115 -23.04 10.20 6.00
C GLU A 115 -22.04 10.09 4.85
N ARG A 116 -20.74 9.96 5.16
CA ARG A 116 -19.67 9.87 4.14
C ARG A 116 -19.64 8.49 3.48
N TYR A 117 -19.91 7.43 4.25
CA TYR A 117 -19.90 6.05 3.78
C TYR A 117 -21.26 5.40 4.04
N PRO A 118 -22.24 5.59 3.13
CA PRO A 118 -23.57 5.01 3.28
C PRO A 118 -23.55 3.48 3.14
N SER A 119 -22.64 2.95 2.31
CA SER A 119 -22.41 1.51 2.16
C SER A 119 -21.11 1.07 2.83
N PHE A 120 -21.11 -0.15 3.35
CA PHE A 120 -19.90 -0.81 3.85
C PHE A 120 -18.83 -0.96 2.76
N VAL A 121 -19.26 -1.19 1.52
CA VAL A 121 -18.38 -1.33 0.35
C VAL A 121 -17.68 0.00 0.03
N ASP A 122 -18.32 1.15 0.28
CA ASP A 122 -17.69 2.45 0.10
C ASP A 122 -16.66 2.74 1.20
N ALA A 123 -16.91 2.28 2.42
CA ALA A 123 -15.95 2.38 3.52
C ALA A 123 -14.68 1.55 3.28
N ILE A 124 -14.79 0.39 2.62
CA ILE A 124 -13.65 -0.46 2.28
C ILE A 124 -12.77 0.19 1.20
N ARG A 125 -13.34 0.90 0.21
CA ARG A 125 -12.56 1.58 -0.84
C ARG A 125 -11.61 2.64 -0.30
N ASP A 126 -12.02 3.36 0.74
CA ASP A 126 -11.22 4.42 1.38
C ASP A 126 -10.32 3.86 2.52
N LEU A 127 -10.24 2.53 2.67
CA LEU A 127 -9.54 1.90 3.79
C LEU A 127 -8.02 1.89 3.64
N ASP A 128 -7.49 1.97 2.41
CA ASP A 128 -6.04 1.95 2.11
C ASP A 128 -5.26 3.06 2.83
N ASP A 129 -5.69 4.32 2.65
CA ASP A 129 -5.11 5.49 3.31
C ASP A 129 -5.32 5.46 4.82
N CYS A 130 -6.50 4.98 5.25
CA CYS A 130 -6.88 4.85 6.65
C CYS A 130 -5.91 3.91 7.38
N LEU A 131 -5.69 2.71 6.85
CA LEU A 131 -4.81 1.71 7.44
C LEU A 131 -3.36 2.20 7.46
N SER A 132 -2.86 2.72 6.34
CA SER A 132 -1.47 3.19 6.24
C SER A 132 -1.17 4.29 7.27
N LEU A 133 -2.09 5.22 7.50
CA LEU A 133 -1.93 6.25 8.52
C LEU A 133 -2.00 5.67 9.95
N LEU A 134 -2.91 4.73 10.21
CA LEU A 134 -3.06 4.12 11.54
C LEU A 134 -1.85 3.24 11.91
N PHE A 135 -1.28 2.50 10.95
CA PHE A 135 -0.04 1.75 11.12
C PHE A 135 1.17 2.67 11.32
N MET A 136 1.22 3.83 10.65
CA MET A 136 2.25 4.83 10.94
C MET A 136 2.09 5.41 12.36
N PHE A 137 0.87 5.70 12.81
CA PHE A 137 0.64 6.27 14.14
C PHE A 137 0.76 5.27 15.28
N SER A 138 0.72 3.97 15.00
CA SER A 138 0.95 2.92 15.99
C SER A 138 2.42 2.81 16.37
N THR A 139 3.34 3.11 15.44
CA THR A 139 4.79 3.10 15.68
C THR A 139 5.32 4.38 16.31
N PHE A 140 4.56 5.49 16.27
CA PHE A 140 5.02 6.74 16.86
C PHE A 140 5.12 6.67 18.39
N PRO A 141 6.17 7.26 18.98
CA PRO A 141 6.24 7.49 20.42
C PRO A 141 5.26 8.58 20.84
N SER A 142 5.08 8.78 22.14
CA SER A 142 4.22 9.86 22.65
C SER A 142 4.81 11.24 22.33
N LEU A 143 4.26 11.91 21.32
CA LEU A 143 4.66 13.26 20.90
C LEU A 143 3.78 14.35 21.55
N GLN A 144 4.28 15.58 21.64
CA GLN A 144 3.55 16.70 22.27
C GLN A 144 2.18 17.03 21.62
N HIS A 145 2.03 16.75 20.32
CA HIS A 145 0.82 17.06 19.56
C HIS A 145 -0.01 15.82 19.20
N VAL A 146 0.44 14.64 19.60
CA VAL A 146 -0.26 13.37 19.41
C VAL A 146 -0.60 12.82 20.79
N PRO A 147 -1.86 12.89 21.23
CA PRO A 147 -2.24 12.38 22.54
C PRO A 147 -1.96 10.87 22.62
N ARG A 148 -1.46 10.42 23.76
CA ARG A 148 -1.13 9.00 24.02
C ARG A 148 -2.33 8.08 23.76
N ASP A 149 -3.53 8.53 24.14
CA ASP A 149 -4.78 7.81 23.96
C ASP A 149 -5.07 7.50 22.48
N GLN A 150 -4.70 8.40 21.55
CA GLN A 150 -4.89 8.15 20.11
C GLN A 150 -3.93 7.07 19.61
N SER A 151 -2.66 7.12 20.00
CA SER A 151 -1.69 6.08 19.58
C SER A 151 -2.09 4.70 20.14
N ALA A 152 -2.50 4.64 21.42
CA ALA A 152 -2.99 3.40 22.03
C ALA A 152 -4.25 2.85 21.31
N LEU A 153 -5.16 3.73 20.90
CA LEU A 153 -6.33 3.32 20.11
C LEU A 153 -5.94 2.80 18.72
N CYS A 154 -5.01 3.47 18.02
CA CYS A 154 -4.51 3.01 16.71
C CYS A 154 -3.87 1.62 16.82
N ARG A 155 -3.06 1.42 17.86
CA ARG A 155 -2.42 0.14 18.20
C ARG A 155 -3.44 -0.96 18.38
N ARG A 156 -4.50 -0.73 19.16
CA ARG A 156 -5.57 -1.70 19.36
C ARG A 156 -6.31 -2.01 18.05
N LEU A 157 -6.77 -0.98 17.34
CA LEU A 157 -7.60 -1.16 16.14
C LEU A 157 -6.85 -1.84 14.99
N THR A 158 -5.54 -1.59 14.85
CA THR A 158 -4.70 -2.25 13.85
C THR A 158 -4.53 -3.74 14.13
N ILE A 159 -4.35 -4.12 15.41
CA ILE A 159 -4.30 -5.54 15.82
C ILE A 159 -5.64 -6.23 15.54
N GLU A 160 -6.76 -5.60 15.93
CA GLU A 160 -8.10 -6.12 15.65
C GLU A 160 -8.31 -6.34 14.14
N PHE A 161 -7.84 -5.41 13.30
CA PHE A 161 -7.93 -5.55 11.85
C PHE A 161 -7.07 -6.71 11.32
N LEU A 162 -5.80 -6.82 11.74
CA LEU A 162 -4.92 -7.93 11.34
C LEU A 162 -5.53 -9.28 11.76
N HIS A 163 -6.12 -9.36 12.94
CA HIS A 163 -6.83 -10.55 13.39
C HIS A 163 -8.04 -10.90 12.52
N ALA A 164 -8.85 -9.92 12.13
CA ALA A 164 -9.95 -10.15 11.21
C ALA A 164 -9.45 -10.67 9.85
N VAL A 165 -8.31 -10.18 9.36
CA VAL A 165 -7.69 -10.66 8.11
C VAL A 165 -7.13 -12.08 8.26
N ILE A 166 -6.54 -12.43 9.41
CA ILE A 166 -6.11 -13.81 9.71
C ILE A 166 -7.33 -14.74 9.75
N ALA A 167 -8.39 -14.37 10.48
CA ALA A 167 -9.58 -15.21 10.63
C ALA A 167 -10.35 -15.39 9.31
N SER A 168 -10.36 -14.38 8.45
CA SER A 168 -11.00 -14.47 7.12
C SER A 168 -10.11 -15.11 6.04
N GLN A 169 -8.80 -15.28 6.31
CA GLN A 169 -7.79 -15.72 5.34
C GLN A 169 -7.89 -14.94 4.01
N ALA A 170 -7.98 -13.61 4.14
CA ALA A 170 -8.25 -12.69 3.03
C ALA A 170 -6.98 -12.12 2.37
N LEU A 171 -5.79 -12.41 2.91
CA LEU A 171 -4.52 -11.92 2.35
C LEU A 171 -4.24 -12.54 0.97
N ARG A 172 -3.77 -11.72 0.03
CA ARG A 172 -3.51 -12.12 -1.37
C ARG A 172 -2.06 -11.91 -1.75
N ASN A 173 -1.57 -10.68 -1.65
CA ASN A 173 -0.23 -10.32 -2.10
C ASN A 173 0.55 -9.68 -0.96
N VAL A 174 1.86 -9.95 -0.92
CA VAL A 174 2.78 -9.40 0.07
C VAL A 174 4.04 -8.93 -0.62
N PHE A 175 4.54 -7.75 -0.28
CA PHE A 175 5.77 -7.23 -0.88
C PHE A 175 6.60 -6.48 0.16
N VAL A 176 7.90 -6.75 0.17
CA VAL A 176 8.84 -6.11 1.08
C VAL A 176 9.59 -5.03 0.32
N SER A 177 9.51 -3.80 0.80
CA SER A 177 10.23 -2.65 0.24
C SER A 177 11.10 -2.01 1.31
N ILE A 178 11.97 -1.09 0.88
CA ILE A 178 12.76 -0.22 1.77
C ILE A 178 11.85 0.60 2.71
N LYS A 179 10.66 0.98 2.24
CA LYS A 179 9.69 1.76 3.04
C LYS A 179 8.99 0.95 4.13
N GLY A 180 8.80 -0.35 3.93
CA GLY A 180 7.99 -1.19 4.79
C GLY A 180 7.42 -2.41 4.05
N TYR A 181 6.47 -3.07 4.71
CA TYR A 181 5.74 -4.23 4.19
C TYR A 181 4.42 -3.78 3.56
N TYR A 182 4.23 -4.10 2.30
CA TYR A 182 2.99 -3.90 1.57
C TYR A 182 2.17 -5.17 1.68
N PHE A 183 0.95 -5.05 2.20
CA PHE A 183 -0.01 -6.14 2.25
C PHE A 183 -1.22 -5.77 1.42
N GLN A 184 -1.72 -6.74 0.66
CA GLN A 184 -2.97 -6.61 -0.05
C GLN A 184 -3.92 -7.73 0.35
N ALA A 185 -5.09 -7.35 0.87
CA ALA A 185 -6.15 -8.29 1.21
C ALA A 185 -7.41 -8.03 0.41
N GLU A 186 -8.16 -9.09 0.14
CA GLU A 186 -9.42 -9.03 -0.59
C GLU A 186 -10.59 -9.17 0.38
N ILE A 187 -11.29 -8.06 0.63
CA ILE A 187 -12.44 -8.00 1.54
C ILE A 187 -13.69 -7.70 0.71
N LYS A 188 -14.63 -8.67 0.66
CA LYS A 188 -15.87 -8.57 -0.13
C LYS A 188 -15.65 -8.17 -1.61
N GLY A 189 -14.64 -8.76 -2.25
CA GLY A 189 -14.30 -8.49 -3.65
C GLY A 189 -13.60 -7.16 -3.90
N GLN A 190 -13.24 -6.40 -2.85
CA GLN A 190 -12.38 -5.23 -2.97
C GLN A 190 -10.98 -5.55 -2.47
N LYS A 191 -9.98 -5.20 -3.29
CA LYS A 191 -8.56 -5.30 -2.93
C LYS A 191 -8.18 -4.05 -2.14
N VAL A 192 -7.79 -4.24 -0.90
CA VAL A 192 -7.32 -3.20 0.02
C VAL A 192 -5.81 -3.36 0.16
N THR A 193 -5.05 -2.31 -0.13
CA THR A 193 -3.58 -2.33 -0.07
C THR A 193 -3.10 -1.32 0.98
N TRP A 194 -2.30 -1.78 1.93
CA TRP A 194 -1.76 -0.90 2.98
C TRP A 194 -0.29 -1.20 3.27
N ILE A 195 0.37 -0.21 3.88
CA ILE A 195 1.79 -0.30 4.21
C ILE A 195 1.94 -0.36 5.73
N VAL A 196 2.71 -1.34 6.20
CA VAL A 196 3.22 -1.40 7.58
C VAL A 196 4.67 -0.94 7.56
N PRO A 197 5.01 0.19 8.20
CA PRO A 197 6.39 0.67 8.22
C PRO A 197 7.29 -0.30 8.97
N HIS A 198 8.58 -0.30 8.62
CA HIS A 198 9.58 -1.02 9.41
C HIS A 198 9.67 -0.43 10.83
N HIS A 199 9.93 -1.29 11.81
CA HIS A 199 10.02 -0.92 13.22
C HIS A 199 11.37 -0.27 13.55
N PHE A 200 11.67 0.85 12.89
CA PHE A 200 12.82 1.68 13.22
C PHE A 200 12.45 2.72 14.28
N CYS A 201 13.41 3.05 15.15
CA CYS A 201 13.23 4.10 16.13
C CYS A 201 12.89 5.42 15.42
N PHE A 202 11.85 6.10 15.91
CA PHE A 202 11.43 7.38 15.36
C PHE A 202 12.55 8.42 15.49
N ALA A 203 13.12 8.85 14.36
CA ALA A 203 14.02 9.99 14.31
C ALA A 203 13.18 11.28 14.37
N PRO A 204 13.33 12.14 15.40
CA PRO A 204 12.57 13.37 15.50
C PRO A 204 12.94 14.31 14.35
N GLN A 205 12.00 14.47 13.43
CA GLN A 205 12.14 15.40 12.31
C GLN A 205 12.09 16.86 12.80
N SER A 206 12.72 17.76 12.04
CA SER A 206 12.66 19.20 12.30
C SER A 206 11.20 19.68 12.34
N THR A 207 10.89 20.52 13.32
CA THR A 207 9.53 20.93 13.72
C THR A 207 8.68 21.64 12.66
N MET A 208 9.17 21.85 11.44
CA MET A 208 8.52 22.67 10.41
C MET A 208 8.08 21.92 9.15
N GLU A 209 8.44 20.66 8.95
CA GLU A 209 8.09 19.93 7.72
C GLU A 209 6.68 19.33 7.77
N VAL A 210 6.25 18.81 8.93
CA VAL A 210 4.99 18.07 9.07
C VAL A 210 4.08 18.66 10.16
N ASP A 211 2.84 19.00 9.80
CA ASP A 211 1.83 19.47 10.75
C ASP A 211 1.08 18.29 11.40
N PHE A 212 1.62 17.78 12.51
CA PHE A 212 1.02 16.70 13.29
C PHE A 212 -0.39 17.01 13.82
N ARG A 213 -0.81 18.28 13.91
CA ARG A 213 -2.18 18.60 14.35
C ARG A 213 -3.21 18.26 13.29
N ILE A 214 -2.86 18.47 12.02
CA ILE A 214 -3.69 18.07 10.88
C ILE A 214 -3.75 16.54 10.85
N MET A 215 -2.60 15.86 10.95
CA MET A 215 -2.54 14.39 10.97
C MET A 215 -3.35 13.79 12.12
N SER A 216 -3.27 14.34 13.34
CA SER A 216 -4.08 13.90 14.48
C SER A 216 -5.59 14.02 14.20
N THR A 217 -6.04 15.02 13.44
CA THR A 217 -7.46 15.10 13.05
C THR A 217 -7.88 14.04 12.04
N PHE A 218 -6.99 13.66 11.11
CA PHE A 218 -7.22 12.53 10.21
C PHE A 218 -7.27 11.22 10.98
N VAL A 219 -6.30 10.98 11.86
CA VAL A 219 -6.26 9.78 12.72
C VAL A 219 -7.51 9.69 13.59
N GLN A 220 -8.01 10.80 14.13
CA GLN A 220 -9.26 10.81 14.90
C GLN A 220 -10.44 10.31 14.06
N PHE A 221 -10.54 10.72 12.80
CA PHE A 221 -11.59 10.26 11.88
C PHE A 221 -11.40 8.80 11.50
N TYR A 222 -10.19 8.42 11.09
CA TYR A 222 -9.86 7.07 10.65
C TYR A 222 -9.95 6.03 11.77
N SER A 223 -9.66 6.39 13.02
CA SER A 223 -9.87 5.49 14.16
C SER A 223 -11.35 5.12 14.33
N VAL A 224 -12.26 6.07 14.11
CA VAL A 224 -13.71 5.80 14.18
C VAL A 224 -14.17 4.99 12.96
N LEU A 225 -13.66 5.32 11.76
CA LEU A 225 -13.94 4.54 10.55
C LEU A 225 -13.52 3.08 10.70
N LEU A 226 -12.27 2.82 11.10
CA LEU A 226 -11.75 1.46 11.28
C LEU A 226 -12.51 0.73 12.40
N GLY A 227 -12.92 1.43 13.47
CA GLY A 227 -13.79 0.84 14.50
C GLY A 227 -15.13 0.33 13.96
N PHE A 228 -15.80 1.09 13.08
CA PHE A 228 -17.02 0.63 12.41
C PHE A 228 -16.77 -0.53 11.45
N VAL A 229 -15.65 -0.48 10.71
CA VAL A 229 -15.26 -1.54 9.78
C VAL A 229 -14.97 -2.84 10.53
N ASN A 230 -14.14 -2.79 11.58
CA ASN A 230 -13.84 -3.93 12.44
C ASN A 230 -15.11 -4.49 13.07
N PHE A 231 -15.96 -3.65 13.66
CA PHE A 231 -17.25 -4.10 14.20
C PHE A 231 -18.05 -4.92 13.17
N ARG A 232 -18.18 -4.40 11.94
CA ARG A 232 -18.92 -5.10 10.87
C ARG A 232 -18.21 -6.37 10.42
N LEU A 233 -16.88 -6.36 10.27
CA LEU A 233 -16.09 -7.53 9.87
C LEU A 233 -16.20 -8.67 10.88
N TYR A 234 -16.07 -8.37 12.17
CA TYR A 234 -16.18 -9.37 13.23
C TYR A 234 -17.58 -10.01 13.25
N HIS A 235 -18.64 -9.21 13.09
CA HIS A 235 -20.00 -9.75 13.01
C HIS A 235 -20.24 -10.59 11.75
N LEU A 236 -19.57 -10.27 10.63
CA LEU A 236 -19.63 -11.09 9.42
C LEU A 236 -18.91 -12.42 9.59
N LEU A 237 -17.85 -12.45 10.40
CA LEU A 237 -17.06 -13.66 10.72
C LEU A 237 -17.61 -14.42 11.93
N ASN A 238 -18.76 -14.03 12.49
CA ASN A 238 -19.35 -14.61 13.71
C ASN A 238 -18.42 -14.59 14.94
N LEU A 239 -17.56 -13.56 15.02
CA LEU A 239 -16.65 -13.30 16.13
C LEU A 239 -17.22 -12.23 17.07
N HIS A 240 -16.98 -12.37 18.37
CA HIS A 240 -17.39 -11.37 19.35
C HIS A 240 -16.56 -10.08 19.21
N TYR A 241 -17.24 -8.93 19.19
CA TYR A 241 -16.60 -7.61 19.20
C TYR A 241 -17.03 -6.79 20.43
N PRO A 242 -16.09 -6.18 21.18
CA PRO A 242 -14.64 -6.25 21.00
C PRO A 242 -14.04 -7.64 21.26
N PRO A 243 -12.94 -8.03 20.60
CA PRO A 243 -12.30 -9.30 20.85
C PRO A 243 -11.75 -9.37 22.27
N THR A 244 -12.06 -10.45 22.97
CA THR A 244 -11.43 -10.79 24.25
C THR A 244 -10.22 -11.66 23.97
N PHE A 245 -9.01 -11.09 24.03
CA PHE A 245 -7.78 -11.89 23.91
C PHE A 245 -7.62 -12.72 25.18
N ALA A 246 -7.65 -14.05 25.07
CA ALA A 246 -7.62 -14.98 26.19
C ALA A 246 -6.37 -14.87 27.10
N VAL A 247 -5.33 -14.16 26.65
CA VAL A 247 -4.04 -14.00 27.34
C VAL A 247 -3.97 -12.70 28.18
N LEU A 248 -4.97 -11.81 28.10
CA LEU A 248 -4.98 -10.56 28.87
C LEU A 248 -5.61 -10.77 30.25
N SER A 249 -4.89 -11.45 31.15
CA SER A 249 -5.11 -11.21 32.58
C SER A 249 -4.72 -9.76 32.91
N ALA A 250 -5.63 -9.05 33.56
CA ALA A 250 -5.68 -7.60 33.72
C ALA A 250 -4.49 -6.94 34.47
N ASP A 251 -3.60 -7.73 35.09
CA ASP A 251 -2.54 -7.22 35.99
C ASP A 251 -1.31 -6.63 35.29
N ALA A 252 -1.16 -6.81 33.97
CA ALA A 252 -0.01 -6.28 33.24
C ALA A 252 -0.18 -4.82 32.77
N THR A 253 -1.36 -4.23 32.93
CA THR A 253 -1.74 -2.98 32.23
C THR A 253 -1.06 -1.70 32.73
N GLU A 254 -0.47 -1.69 33.93
CA GLU A 254 0.10 -0.45 34.51
C GLU A 254 1.61 -0.29 34.30
N LYS A 255 2.36 -1.39 34.08
CA LYS A 255 3.84 -1.35 33.91
C LYS A 255 4.31 -1.55 32.46
N THR A 256 3.45 -2.04 31.58
CA THR A 256 3.74 -2.34 30.15
C THR A 256 3.71 -1.10 29.24
N LEU A 257 3.30 0.06 29.76
CA LEU A 257 3.01 1.24 28.95
C LEU A 257 4.26 2.06 28.56
N VAL A 258 5.47 1.58 28.87
CA VAL A 258 6.73 2.33 28.68
C VAL A 258 7.67 1.71 27.63
N ASP A 259 7.63 0.39 27.39
CA ASP A 259 8.53 -0.28 26.44
C ASP A 259 7.83 -0.63 25.11
N GLU A 260 8.29 -0.02 24.01
CA GLU A 260 7.81 -0.32 22.66
C GLU A 260 8.04 -1.79 22.25
N GLU A 261 9.12 -2.41 22.75
CA GLU A 261 9.43 -3.83 22.54
C GLU A 261 8.43 -4.76 23.24
N ALA A 262 8.00 -4.43 24.46
CA ALA A 262 6.98 -5.19 25.18
C ALA A 262 5.63 -5.14 24.46
N PHE A 263 5.32 -4.01 23.83
CA PHE A 263 4.12 -3.84 23.03
C PHE A 263 4.15 -4.66 21.74
N VAL A 264 5.25 -4.63 20.97
CA VAL A 264 5.40 -5.52 19.81
C VAL A 264 5.30 -6.98 20.25
N SER A 265 5.80 -7.32 21.44
CA SER A 265 5.63 -8.65 22.02
C SER A 265 4.19 -9.03 22.31
N GLU A 266 3.38 -8.11 22.83
CA GLU A 266 1.96 -8.34 23.03
C GLU A 266 1.21 -8.50 21.71
N ARG A 267 1.54 -7.69 20.68
CA ARG A 267 0.92 -7.78 19.35
C ARG A 267 1.16 -9.14 18.71
N VAL A 268 2.41 -9.57 18.68
CA VAL A 268 2.82 -10.83 18.04
C VAL A 268 2.22 -12.01 18.82
N ALA A 269 2.19 -11.94 20.15
CA ALA A 269 1.50 -12.92 20.98
C ALA A 269 0.00 -12.97 20.69
N ALA A 270 -0.66 -11.81 20.58
CA ALA A 270 -2.08 -11.73 20.25
C ALA A 270 -2.36 -12.43 18.93
N LEU A 271 -1.59 -12.12 17.86
CA LEU A 271 -1.75 -12.71 16.52
C LEU A 271 -1.60 -14.24 16.50
N ASN A 272 -0.84 -14.82 17.44
CA ASN A 272 -0.64 -16.26 17.51
C ASN A 272 -1.83 -17.01 18.16
N VAL A 273 -2.67 -16.31 18.94
CA VAL A 273 -3.79 -16.94 19.68
C VAL A 273 -5.03 -17.04 18.79
N PRO A 274 -5.65 -18.23 18.64
CA PRO A 274 -6.94 -18.35 17.97
C PRO A 274 -8.06 -17.70 18.81
N LEU A 275 -8.97 -16.96 18.16
CA LEU A 275 -10.07 -16.28 18.83
C LEU A 275 -11.23 -17.23 19.16
N PHE A 276 -11.98 -16.88 20.21
CA PHE A 276 -13.23 -17.56 20.56
C PHE A 276 -14.31 -17.26 19.52
N CYS A 277 -14.79 -18.28 18.83
CA CYS A 277 -15.88 -18.15 17.85
C CYS A 277 -17.23 -18.36 18.55
N THR A 278 -18.19 -17.45 18.33
CA THR A 278 -19.51 -17.53 18.98
C THR A 278 -20.48 -18.50 18.29
N GLY A 279 -20.06 -19.13 17.19
CA GLY A 279 -20.79 -20.18 16.48
C GLY A 279 -19.86 -20.94 15.53
N PRO A 280 -20.33 -22.01 14.87
CA PRO A 280 -19.57 -22.63 13.79
C PRO A 280 -19.34 -21.59 12.69
N THR A 281 -18.08 -21.41 12.27
CA THR A 281 -17.78 -20.71 11.03
C THR A 281 -18.45 -21.48 9.91
N VAL A 282 -19.56 -20.95 9.40
CA VAL A 282 -20.08 -21.39 8.11
C VAL A 282 -18.98 -21.00 7.14
N GLU A 283 -18.20 -21.98 6.71
CA GLU A 283 -17.51 -21.88 5.44
C GLU A 283 -18.65 -21.64 4.44
N GLU A 284 -18.97 -20.37 4.17
CA GLU A 284 -19.70 -20.01 2.97
C GLU A 284 -18.76 -20.41 1.84
N GLU A 285 -18.77 -21.71 1.50
CA GLU A 285 -18.47 -22.16 0.18
C GLU A 285 -19.42 -21.35 -0.69
N VAL A 286 -18.90 -20.29 -1.29
CA VAL A 286 -19.57 -19.59 -2.36
C VAL A 286 -19.65 -20.62 -3.49
N GLU A 287 -20.68 -21.46 -3.45
CA GLU A 287 -21.14 -22.20 -4.60
C GLU A 287 -21.46 -21.14 -5.64
N MET A 288 -20.59 -21.03 -6.63
CA MET A 288 -20.85 -20.14 -7.75
C MET A 288 -22.07 -20.68 -8.48
N ASP A 289 -23.21 -20.02 -8.28
CA ASP A 289 -24.43 -20.32 -9.02
C ASP A 289 -24.12 -20.29 -10.52
N GLN A 290 -24.32 -21.44 -11.18
CA GLN A 290 -24.23 -21.53 -12.63
C GLN A 290 -25.43 -20.81 -13.23
N PHE A 291 -25.30 -19.51 -13.48
CA PHE A 291 -26.25 -18.80 -14.33
C PHE A 291 -26.00 -19.19 -15.79
N PRO A 292 -26.94 -19.86 -16.48
CA PRO A 292 -26.74 -20.36 -17.85
C PRO A 292 -26.81 -19.26 -18.93
N MET A 293 -26.63 -17.98 -18.57
CA MET A 293 -26.94 -16.81 -19.42
C MET A 293 -25.70 -15.99 -19.81
N ILE A 294 -24.47 -16.49 -19.62
CA ILE A 294 -23.25 -15.81 -20.04
C ILE A 294 -22.70 -16.52 -21.29
N GLU A 295 -22.74 -15.83 -22.43
CA GLU A 295 -22.28 -16.32 -23.75
C GLU A 295 -20.76 -16.57 -23.82
N ASP A 296 -19.99 -16.15 -22.81
CA ASP A 296 -18.53 -16.28 -22.73
C ASP A 296 -18.10 -17.44 -21.81
N GLN A 297 -18.06 -18.67 -22.33
CA GLN A 297 -17.59 -19.86 -21.58
C GLN A 297 -16.14 -19.72 -21.07
N THR A 298 -15.29 -19.00 -21.81
CA THR A 298 -13.87 -18.79 -21.47
C THR A 298 -13.69 -17.96 -20.19
N LYS A 299 -14.45 -16.88 -20.03
CA LYS A 299 -14.39 -16.03 -18.82
C LYS A 299 -14.87 -16.76 -17.57
N LEU A 300 -15.85 -17.66 -17.71
CA LEU A 300 -16.33 -18.49 -16.61
C LEU A 300 -15.28 -19.52 -16.15
N GLU A 301 -14.52 -20.10 -17.09
CA GLU A 301 -13.41 -20.99 -16.75
C GLU A 301 -12.25 -20.26 -16.07
N GLU A 302 -11.92 -19.05 -16.52
CA GLU A 302 -10.90 -18.21 -15.88
C GLU A 302 -11.28 -17.86 -14.42
N VAL A 303 -12.52 -17.45 -14.17
CA VAL A 303 -13.00 -17.15 -12.81
C VAL A 303 -12.99 -18.39 -11.91
N LYS A 304 -13.32 -19.57 -12.45
CA LYS A 304 -13.21 -20.83 -11.70
C LYS A 304 -11.76 -21.16 -11.34
N GLN A 305 -10.84 -21.03 -12.29
CA GLN A 305 -9.42 -21.26 -12.04
C GLN A 305 -8.85 -20.28 -11.01
N GLU A 306 -9.26 -19.01 -11.04
CA GLU A 306 -8.89 -18.02 -10.03
C GLU A 306 -9.46 -18.37 -8.65
N ALA A 307 -10.72 -18.80 -8.57
CA ALA A 307 -11.32 -19.24 -7.31
C ALA A 307 -10.60 -20.47 -6.72
N GLU A 308 -10.20 -21.43 -7.56
CA GLU A 308 -9.41 -22.58 -7.13
C GLU A 308 -8.01 -22.17 -6.64
N LYS A 309 -7.33 -21.25 -7.35
CA LYS A 309 -6.06 -20.68 -6.90
C LYS A 309 -6.20 -20.03 -5.54
N VAL A 310 -7.25 -19.24 -5.33
CA VAL A 310 -7.56 -18.61 -4.04
C VAL A 310 -7.80 -19.66 -2.94
N LYS A 311 -8.55 -20.73 -3.23
CA LYS A 311 -8.77 -21.83 -2.28
C LYS A 311 -7.47 -22.52 -1.89
N LYS A 312 -6.58 -22.79 -2.85
CA LYS A 312 -5.24 -23.34 -2.60
C LYS A 312 -4.37 -22.39 -1.78
N GLN A 313 -4.43 -21.09 -2.09
CA GLN A 313 -3.67 -20.08 -1.38
C GLN A 313 -4.05 -20.05 0.10
N LYS A 314 -5.35 -20.06 0.45
CA LYS A 314 -5.82 -20.05 1.84
C LYS A 314 -5.26 -21.17 2.72
N THR A 315 -4.92 -22.32 2.12
CA THR A 315 -4.42 -23.50 2.84
C THR A 315 -2.93 -23.79 2.59
N LEU A 316 -2.20 -22.82 2.01
CA LEU A 316 -0.81 -22.99 1.55
C LEU A 316 0.13 -23.52 2.65
N PHE A 317 -0.03 -23.05 3.90
CA PHE A 317 0.81 -23.46 5.02
C PHE A 317 0.11 -24.39 6.02
N LYS A 318 -1.05 -24.95 5.65
CA LYS A 318 -1.83 -25.82 6.54
C LYS A 318 -1.02 -27.08 6.91
N GLY A 319 -0.78 -27.26 8.20
CA GLY A 319 0.00 -28.40 8.73
C GLY A 319 1.51 -28.19 8.74
N LEU A 320 2.01 -27.03 8.30
CA LEU A 320 3.42 -26.66 8.45
C LEU A 320 3.64 -25.91 9.77
N LYS A 321 4.74 -26.23 10.44
CA LYS A 321 5.18 -25.60 11.68
C LYS A 321 6.45 -24.79 11.45
N PHE A 322 6.35 -23.50 11.71
CA PHE A 322 7.43 -22.53 11.52
C PHE A 322 8.03 -22.10 12.85
N PHE A 323 9.36 -22.08 12.91
CA PHE A 323 10.10 -21.51 14.03
C PHE A 323 10.88 -20.27 13.58
N ILE A 324 10.60 -19.12 14.20
CA ILE A 324 11.21 -17.83 13.81
C ILE A 324 12.38 -17.50 14.74
N ASN A 325 13.55 -17.23 14.15
CA ASN A 325 14.74 -16.83 14.89
C ASN A 325 14.73 -15.32 15.23
N ARG A 326 15.60 -14.92 16.17
CA ARG A 326 15.59 -13.59 16.80
C ARG A 326 15.78 -12.38 15.88
N GLU A 327 16.46 -12.56 14.76
CA GLU A 327 16.78 -11.49 13.80
C GLU A 327 15.64 -11.15 12.86
N VAL A 328 14.78 -12.14 12.61
CA VAL A 328 13.74 -12.01 11.60
C VAL A 328 12.61 -11.14 12.17
N PRO A 329 12.09 -10.17 11.41
CA PRO A 329 10.98 -9.33 11.83
C PRO A 329 9.73 -10.20 12.04
N ARG A 330 9.37 -10.41 13.32
CA ARG A 330 8.33 -11.39 13.72
C ARG A 330 6.94 -10.99 13.28
N GLU A 331 6.54 -9.74 13.47
CA GLU A 331 5.17 -9.28 13.18
C GLU A 331 4.70 -9.56 11.74
N PRO A 332 5.39 -9.11 10.68
CA PRO A 332 4.96 -9.35 9.31
C PRO A 332 5.01 -10.83 8.93
N VAL A 333 5.99 -11.57 9.45
CA VAL A 333 6.16 -13.00 9.15
C VAL A 333 5.07 -13.84 9.83
N VAL A 334 4.80 -13.61 11.12
CA VAL A 334 3.72 -14.26 11.87
C VAL A 334 2.38 -13.95 11.23
N PHE A 335 2.10 -12.69 10.92
CA PHE A 335 0.86 -12.30 10.24
C PHE A 335 0.67 -13.07 8.94
N THR A 336 1.70 -13.10 8.08
CA THR A 336 1.66 -13.81 6.79
C THR A 336 1.43 -15.30 6.97
N ILE A 337 2.21 -15.98 7.81
CA ILE A 337 2.09 -17.43 8.00
C ILE A 337 0.72 -17.81 8.58
N ARG A 338 0.21 -17.03 9.55
CA ARG A 338 -1.09 -17.28 10.19
C ARG A 338 -2.25 -17.07 9.21
N CYS A 339 -2.18 -16.08 8.31
CA CYS A 339 -3.19 -15.88 7.26
C CYS A 339 -3.37 -17.11 6.35
N PHE A 340 -2.30 -17.87 6.09
CA PHE A 340 -2.33 -19.06 5.23
C PHE A 340 -2.37 -20.39 6.00
N GLY A 341 -2.76 -20.35 7.28
CA GLY A 341 -3.06 -21.53 8.09
C GLY A 341 -1.86 -22.25 8.70
N GLY A 342 -0.67 -21.61 8.72
CA GLY A 342 0.51 -22.17 9.37
C GLY A 342 0.52 -21.95 10.88
N GLU A 343 1.26 -22.82 11.57
CA GLU A 343 1.56 -22.67 12.99
C GLU A 343 2.93 -22.01 13.17
N VAL A 344 3.03 -21.07 14.10
CA VAL A 344 4.25 -20.30 14.32
C VAL A 344 4.64 -20.30 15.78
N SER A 345 5.93 -20.43 16.04
CA SER A 345 6.52 -20.20 17.34
C SER A 345 7.87 -19.52 17.25
N TRP A 346 8.36 -19.11 18.41
CA TRP A 346 9.66 -18.51 18.66
C TRP A 346 10.15 -18.92 20.04
N ASP A 347 11.37 -18.54 20.41
CA ASP A 347 11.91 -18.82 21.73
C ASP A 347 11.12 -18.11 22.84
N LYS A 348 10.65 -18.89 23.84
CA LYS A 348 9.90 -18.42 25.01
C LYS A 348 10.64 -17.37 25.83
N LEU A 349 11.97 -17.44 25.86
CA LEU A 349 12.79 -16.49 26.62
C LEU A 349 12.88 -15.12 25.95
N LEU A 350 12.76 -15.08 24.63
CA LEU A 350 12.86 -13.85 23.87
C LEU A 350 11.56 -13.05 23.91
N PHE A 351 10.41 -13.71 23.69
CA PHE A 351 9.11 -13.05 23.51
C PHE A 351 7.99 -13.89 24.12
N VAL A 352 6.97 -13.23 24.71
CA VAL A 352 5.76 -13.92 25.21
C VAL A 352 4.90 -14.43 24.05
N GLY A 353 4.09 -15.48 24.26
CA GLY A 353 3.16 -16.01 23.25
C GLY A 353 3.70 -17.09 22.31
N ALA A 354 4.84 -17.71 22.65
CA ALA A 354 5.37 -18.88 21.96
C ALA A 354 4.49 -20.12 22.17
N ALA A 355 4.21 -20.87 21.09
CA ALA A 355 3.38 -22.07 21.12
C ALA A 355 4.17 -23.34 21.44
N PHE A 356 5.37 -23.48 20.86
CA PHE A 356 6.26 -24.64 20.99
C PHE A 356 7.74 -24.22 21.05
N ASP A 357 8.61 -25.06 21.61
CA ASP A 357 10.02 -24.76 21.86
C ASP A 357 10.93 -25.11 20.67
N GLU A 358 12.14 -24.55 20.63
CA GLU A 358 13.15 -24.85 19.60
C GLU A 358 13.52 -26.34 19.54
N SER A 359 13.34 -27.11 20.61
CA SER A 359 13.65 -28.53 20.66
C SER A 359 12.59 -29.45 20.06
N ASP A 360 11.45 -28.92 19.60
CA ASP A 360 10.34 -29.73 19.10
C ASP A 360 10.65 -30.33 17.70
N GLU A 361 10.68 -31.66 17.59
CA GLU A 361 10.96 -32.35 16.32
C GLU A 361 9.86 -32.16 15.26
N SER A 362 8.65 -31.73 15.65
CA SER A 362 7.54 -31.50 14.73
C SER A 362 7.67 -30.22 13.87
N ILE A 363 8.67 -29.38 14.15
CA ILE A 363 8.97 -28.17 13.37
C ILE A 363 9.45 -28.59 11.97
N THR A 364 8.83 -28.05 10.92
CA THR A 364 9.22 -28.35 9.54
C THR A 364 10.19 -27.31 8.97
N HIS A 365 9.95 -26.02 9.24
CA HIS A 365 10.73 -24.92 8.70
C HIS A 365 11.24 -24.01 9.81
N GLN A 366 12.52 -23.65 9.77
CA GLN A 366 13.14 -22.68 10.67
C GLN A 366 13.60 -21.47 9.87
N ILE A 367 13.03 -20.30 10.18
CA ILE A 367 13.27 -19.05 9.45
C ILE A 367 14.44 -18.32 10.09
N VAL A 368 15.50 -18.10 9.29
CA VAL A 368 16.78 -17.58 9.76
C VAL A 368 17.36 -16.61 8.73
N ASP A 369 17.88 -15.49 9.21
CA ASP A 369 18.56 -14.47 8.41
C ASP A 369 20.01 -14.29 8.89
N ARG A 370 20.75 -15.41 8.94
CA ARG A 370 22.19 -15.46 9.27
C ARG A 370 22.93 -16.21 8.18
N PRO A 371 24.18 -15.85 7.90
CA PRO A 371 25.00 -16.58 6.93
C PRO A 371 25.30 -18.01 7.38
N HIS A 372 25.46 -18.23 8.70
CA HIS A 372 25.74 -19.56 9.25
C HIS A 372 25.04 -19.75 10.60
N MET A 373 24.58 -20.97 10.86
CA MET A 373 23.98 -21.39 12.13
C MET A 373 24.81 -22.51 12.75
N GLY A 374 25.11 -22.40 14.05
CA GLY A 374 25.92 -23.39 14.77
C GLY A 374 25.18 -24.69 15.09
N LYS A 375 23.93 -24.61 15.58
CA LYS A 375 23.08 -25.78 15.84
C LYS A 375 22.09 -25.96 14.70
N GLN A 376 22.10 -27.14 14.09
CA GLN A 376 21.17 -27.48 13.03
C GLN A 376 20.54 -28.85 13.32
N TYR A 377 19.25 -28.96 13.07
CA TYR A 377 18.48 -30.19 13.18
C TYR A 377 18.25 -30.77 11.77
N ILE A 378 18.55 -32.05 11.60
CA ILE A 378 18.42 -32.73 10.30
C ILE A 378 16.95 -32.81 9.84
N SER A 379 16.00 -32.79 10.77
CA SER A 379 14.56 -32.88 10.50
C SER A 379 13.94 -31.59 9.93
N ARG A 380 14.71 -30.50 9.77
CA ARG A 380 14.17 -29.16 9.48
C ARG A 380 14.83 -28.52 8.27
N TYR A 381 14.06 -27.70 7.56
CA TYR A 381 14.59 -26.82 6.52
C TYR A 381 14.92 -25.45 7.09
N TYR A 382 16.16 -25.01 6.90
CA TYR A 382 16.64 -23.69 7.30
C TYR A 382 16.54 -22.74 6.11
N VAL A 383 15.53 -21.88 6.10
CA VAL A 383 15.24 -20.99 4.97
C VAL A 383 15.22 -19.52 5.39
N GLN A 384 15.53 -18.65 4.45
CA GLN A 384 15.47 -17.21 4.62
C GLN A 384 14.01 -16.70 4.56
N PRO A 385 13.68 -15.58 5.23
CA PRO A 385 12.30 -15.08 5.31
C PRO A 385 11.68 -14.75 3.95
N GLN A 386 12.51 -14.43 2.94
CA GLN A 386 12.04 -14.15 1.58
C GLN A 386 11.22 -15.31 0.98
N TRP A 387 11.57 -16.57 1.31
CA TRP A 387 10.84 -17.74 0.82
C TRP A 387 9.35 -17.70 1.14
N ILE A 388 8.98 -17.15 2.30
CA ILE A 388 7.58 -17.05 2.72
C ILE A 388 6.83 -16.07 1.81
N PHE A 389 7.40 -14.89 1.59
CA PHE A 389 6.77 -13.84 0.80
C PHE A 389 6.66 -14.25 -0.68
N ASP A 390 7.71 -14.85 -1.23
CA ASP A 390 7.74 -15.29 -2.62
C ASP A 390 6.78 -16.48 -2.84
N SER A 391 6.68 -17.43 -1.90
CA SER A 391 5.72 -18.54 -1.98
C SER A 391 4.27 -18.06 -1.94
N VAL A 392 3.99 -17.02 -1.14
CA VAL A 392 2.65 -16.43 -1.06
C VAL A 392 2.25 -15.78 -2.37
N ASN A 393 3.16 -15.00 -2.98
CA ASN A 393 2.92 -14.32 -4.25
C ASN A 393 2.82 -15.30 -5.43
N ALA A 394 3.64 -16.36 -5.42
CA ALA A 394 3.57 -17.43 -6.41
C ALA A 394 2.31 -18.32 -6.24
N CYS A 395 1.61 -18.22 -5.10
CA CYS A 395 0.51 -19.09 -4.72
C CYS A 395 0.88 -20.59 -4.71
N GLU A 396 2.17 -20.89 -4.49
CA GLU A 396 2.75 -22.23 -4.51
C GLU A 396 3.95 -22.28 -3.55
N LEU A 397 4.20 -23.44 -2.95
CA LEU A 397 5.39 -23.65 -2.13
C LEU A 397 6.63 -23.71 -3.03
N LEU A 398 7.44 -22.67 -3.00
CA LEU A 398 8.64 -22.62 -3.84
C LEU A 398 9.70 -23.62 -3.36
N PRO A 399 10.58 -24.10 -4.26
CA PRO A 399 11.70 -24.95 -3.88
C PRO A 399 12.60 -24.26 -2.84
N VAL A 400 12.82 -24.92 -1.71
CA VAL A 400 13.57 -24.36 -0.56
C VAL A 400 15.07 -24.18 -0.85
N GLU A 401 15.60 -24.90 -1.84
CA GLU A 401 17.04 -24.93 -2.13
C GLU A 401 17.60 -23.56 -2.53
N LYS A 402 16.78 -22.75 -3.20
CA LYS A 402 17.14 -21.39 -3.62
C LYS A 402 17.20 -20.39 -2.46
N TYR A 403 16.66 -20.76 -1.31
CA TYR A 403 16.48 -19.88 -0.15
C TYR A 403 17.20 -20.38 1.10
N PHE A 404 18.09 -21.37 0.96
CA PHE A 404 18.92 -21.84 2.06
C PHE A 404 19.88 -20.76 2.58
N LEU A 405 20.42 -21.00 3.78
CA LEU A 405 21.38 -20.10 4.41
C LEU A 405 22.61 -19.90 3.52
N GLY A 406 22.97 -18.64 3.26
CA GLY A 406 24.13 -18.28 2.44
C GLY A 406 23.94 -18.47 0.93
N ALA A 407 22.78 -18.93 0.46
CA ALA A 407 22.45 -18.96 -0.96
C ALA A 407 22.17 -17.55 -1.48
N VAL A 408 22.49 -17.30 -2.76
CA VAL A 408 22.10 -16.08 -3.46
C VAL A 408 20.60 -16.17 -3.74
N LEU A 409 19.85 -15.27 -3.11
CA LEU A 409 18.39 -15.23 -3.21
C LEU A 409 17.94 -14.82 -4.62
N PRO A 410 16.82 -15.36 -5.13
CA PRO A 410 16.16 -14.82 -6.30
C PRO A 410 15.74 -13.35 -6.11
N PRO A 411 15.60 -12.56 -7.19
CA PRO A 411 15.07 -11.20 -7.09
C PRO A 411 13.65 -11.18 -6.51
N HIS A 412 13.39 -10.25 -5.59
CA HIS A 412 12.07 -10.11 -4.95
C HIS A 412 11.19 -9.18 -5.78
N LEU A 413 10.36 -9.76 -6.64
CA LEU A 413 9.51 -9.00 -7.56
C LEU A 413 8.23 -8.48 -6.91
N SER A 414 7.81 -7.29 -7.33
CA SER A 414 6.54 -6.70 -6.90
C SER A 414 5.36 -7.45 -7.51
N PRO A 415 4.39 -7.92 -6.72
CA PRO A 415 3.17 -8.57 -7.23
C PRO A 415 2.15 -7.55 -7.77
N PHE A 416 2.41 -6.24 -7.66
CA PHE A 416 1.46 -5.17 -7.97
C PHE A 416 1.53 -4.66 -9.42
N ILE A 417 1.86 -5.53 -10.38
CA ILE A 417 2.04 -5.14 -11.78
C ILE A 417 0.68 -4.86 -12.45
N ASP A 418 0.44 -3.61 -12.82
CA ASP A 418 -0.73 -3.21 -13.60
C ASP A 418 -0.57 -3.68 -15.05
N LYS A 419 -1.25 -4.78 -15.42
CA LYS A 419 -1.26 -5.32 -16.80
C LYS A 419 -1.77 -4.32 -17.86
N THR A 420 -2.42 -3.23 -17.44
CA THR A 420 -3.07 -2.24 -18.31
C THR A 420 -2.20 -1.03 -18.64
N ARG A 421 -1.13 -0.78 -17.88
CA ARG A 421 -0.17 0.28 -18.17
C ARG A 421 1.05 -0.36 -18.82
N GLN A 422 1.47 0.15 -19.98
CA GLN A 422 2.81 -0.14 -20.51
C GLN A 422 3.82 0.40 -19.50
N LEU A 423 4.22 -0.45 -18.56
CA LEU A 423 5.12 -0.12 -17.47
C LEU A 423 6.52 -0.61 -17.81
N TYR A 424 7.49 0.20 -17.41
CA TYR A 424 8.92 -0.10 -17.40
C TYR A 424 9.16 -1.47 -16.75
N VAL A 425 9.71 -2.41 -17.52
CA VAL A 425 10.18 -3.70 -17.02
C VAL A 425 11.43 -3.42 -16.20
N THR A 426 11.39 -3.79 -14.91
CA THR A 426 12.52 -3.55 -14.02
C THR A 426 13.75 -4.34 -14.49
N PRO A 427 14.98 -3.84 -14.26
CA PRO A 427 16.19 -4.57 -14.62
C PRO A 427 16.24 -5.98 -14.04
N GLU A 428 15.64 -6.20 -12.86
CA GLU A 428 15.52 -7.51 -12.20
C GLU A 428 14.58 -8.49 -12.93
N GLU A 429 13.43 -8.01 -13.41
CA GLU A 429 12.52 -8.82 -14.25
C GLU A 429 13.19 -9.20 -15.57
N ARG A 430 13.94 -8.26 -16.18
CA ARG A 430 14.70 -8.52 -17.41
C ARG A 430 15.84 -9.52 -17.20
N ALA A 431 16.49 -9.49 -16.03
CA ALA A 431 17.55 -10.44 -15.69
C ALA A 431 17.05 -11.87 -15.47
N LEU A 432 15.78 -12.05 -15.06
CA LEU A 432 15.13 -13.36 -14.99
C LEU A 432 14.75 -13.91 -16.38
N GLU A 433 14.41 -13.03 -17.33
CA GLU A 433 14.09 -13.40 -18.71
C GLU A 433 15.34 -13.70 -19.55
N ASP A 434 16.44 -12.95 -19.34
CA ASP A 434 17.70 -13.12 -20.08
C ASP A 434 18.94 -12.98 -19.17
N PRO A 435 19.57 -14.10 -18.72
CA PRO A 435 20.73 -14.09 -17.82
C PRO A 435 21.99 -13.38 -18.34
N SER A 436 22.01 -13.01 -19.62
CA SER A 436 23.13 -12.32 -20.28
C SER A 436 23.13 -10.79 -20.11
N LEU A 437 22.05 -10.21 -19.58
CA LEU A 437 21.87 -8.75 -19.41
C LEU A 437 22.07 -8.26 -17.97
N ALA A 438 22.53 -9.12 -17.06
CA ALA A 438 22.65 -8.83 -15.62
C ALA A 438 23.77 -7.83 -15.22
N GLU A 439 24.56 -7.30 -16.17
CA GLU A 439 25.76 -6.49 -15.90
C GLU A 439 25.63 -5.00 -16.30
N ILE A 440 24.47 -4.36 -16.11
CA ILE A 440 24.34 -2.90 -16.32
C ILE A 440 24.34 -2.19 -14.96
N ASN A 441 25.33 -1.32 -14.78
CA ASN A 441 25.69 -0.63 -13.54
C ASN A 441 24.65 0.45 -13.17
N PRO A 442 24.24 0.59 -11.90
CA PRO A 442 23.15 1.50 -11.49
C PRO A 442 23.53 3.00 -11.46
N GLU A 443 24.76 3.39 -11.79
CA GLU A 443 25.23 4.78 -11.71
C GLU A 443 24.89 5.62 -12.96
N ASP A 444 24.44 5.02 -14.06
CA ASP A 444 24.22 5.73 -15.34
C ASP A 444 22.78 6.27 -15.52
N GLU A 445 21.82 5.97 -14.63
CA GLU A 445 20.39 6.31 -14.84
C GLU A 445 19.88 7.55 -14.07
N GLU A 446 20.59 8.05 -13.04
CA GLU A 446 20.16 9.24 -12.26
C GLU A 446 20.16 10.56 -13.07
N GLU A 447 20.90 10.64 -14.20
CA GLU A 447 20.91 11.86 -15.03
C GLU A 447 19.71 11.98 -15.99
N SER A 448 18.84 10.97 -16.09
CA SER A 448 17.76 10.92 -17.09
C SER A 448 16.40 11.42 -16.60
N GLU A 449 16.20 11.59 -15.29
CA GLU A 449 14.89 11.90 -14.70
C GLU A 449 14.45 13.38 -14.81
N ASP A 450 15.36 14.31 -15.13
CA ASP A 450 15.03 15.75 -15.14
C ASP A 450 14.42 16.27 -16.46
N GLU A 451 14.47 15.53 -17.58
CA GLU A 451 14.08 16.05 -18.90
C GLU A 451 12.67 15.67 -19.42
N GLU A 452 11.94 14.74 -18.79
CA GLU A 452 10.63 14.29 -19.31
C GLU A 452 9.41 15.12 -18.87
N SER A 453 9.57 16.12 -18.01
CA SER A 453 8.44 16.92 -17.51
C SER A 453 7.98 18.09 -18.40
N GLU A 454 8.69 18.41 -19.51
CA GLU A 454 8.43 19.62 -20.30
C GLU A 454 7.77 19.44 -21.69
N LYS A 455 7.25 18.26 -22.06
CA LYS A 455 6.63 18.08 -23.39
C LYS A 455 5.26 17.39 -23.39
N LYS A 456 4.24 18.09 -22.91
CA LYS A 456 2.84 17.87 -23.31
C LYS A 456 2.11 19.20 -23.38
N ASP A 457 2.16 19.85 -24.54
CA ASP A 457 1.14 20.76 -25.08
C ASP A 457 1.48 21.01 -26.57
N GLU A 458 0.45 21.13 -27.42
CA GLU A 458 0.44 21.19 -28.92
C GLU A 458 0.41 19.79 -29.59
N GLU A 459 -0.57 19.36 -30.41
CA GLU A 459 -1.64 20.00 -31.21
C GLU A 459 -2.73 18.95 -31.52
N GLY A 460 -3.92 19.42 -31.93
CA GLY A 460 -5.06 18.60 -32.38
C GLY A 460 -5.34 18.68 -33.89
N GLU A 461 -6.17 17.73 -34.33
CA GLU A 461 -6.97 17.61 -35.57
C GLU A 461 -6.27 17.36 -36.93
N SER A 462 -6.49 16.18 -37.52
CA SER A 462 -7.47 16.00 -38.62
C SER A 462 -7.62 14.52 -39.03
N GLU A 463 -8.86 14.09 -39.23
CA GLU A 463 -9.30 12.79 -39.76
C GLU A 463 -9.00 12.63 -41.26
N GLU A 464 -8.78 11.39 -41.74
CA GLU A 464 -9.37 10.87 -42.99
C GLU A 464 -9.21 9.33 -43.08
N GLU A 465 -10.34 8.67 -43.36
CA GLU A 465 -10.54 7.23 -43.59
C GLU A 465 -9.91 6.74 -44.90
N VAL A 466 -9.55 5.45 -45.00
CA VAL A 466 -10.01 4.52 -46.09
C VAL A 466 -9.81 3.07 -45.63
N LEU A 467 -10.94 2.33 -45.60
CA LEU A 467 -11.07 0.87 -45.49
C LEU A 467 -10.63 0.14 -46.78
N ARG A 468 -10.14 -1.10 -46.66
CA ARG A 468 -10.48 -2.20 -47.59
C ARG A 468 -10.02 -3.58 -47.09
N ASP A 469 -11.04 -4.37 -46.76
CA ASP A 469 -11.31 -5.80 -47.02
C ASP A 469 -10.27 -6.90 -46.73
N ASP A 470 -10.70 -7.71 -45.76
CA ASP A 470 -10.71 -9.17 -45.65
C ASP A 470 -10.51 -10.00 -46.94
N GLU A 471 -9.81 -11.13 -46.83
CA GLU A 471 -10.42 -12.48 -46.93
C GLU A 471 -9.37 -13.62 -46.76
N GLU A 472 -9.72 -14.57 -45.87
CA GLU A 472 -9.55 -16.05 -45.95
C GLU A 472 -8.17 -16.69 -46.18
N SER A 473 -7.84 -17.89 -45.71
CA SER A 473 -8.38 -18.82 -44.70
C SER A 473 -7.31 -19.92 -44.51
N GLU A 474 -7.36 -20.54 -43.33
CA GLU A 474 -6.78 -21.82 -42.89
C GLU A 474 -6.09 -22.77 -43.90
N LYS A 475 -4.93 -23.33 -43.50
CA LYS A 475 -4.70 -24.80 -43.44
C LYS A 475 -3.34 -25.23 -42.85
N ALA A 476 -3.45 -26.32 -42.09
CA ALA A 476 -2.50 -27.42 -41.92
C ALA A 476 -1.42 -27.36 -40.81
N ASN A 477 -1.80 -27.98 -39.68
CA ASN A 477 -0.92 -28.79 -38.84
C ASN A 477 -0.20 -29.86 -39.66
N GLU A 478 1.14 -29.85 -39.68
CA GLU A 478 2.03 -31.02 -39.87
C GLU A 478 3.49 -30.54 -39.86
N THR A 479 4.15 -30.50 -38.69
CA THR A 479 5.64 -30.44 -38.59
C THR A 479 6.14 -30.56 -37.15
N GLU A 480 5.70 -31.60 -36.44
CA GLU A 480 6.21 -31.94 -35.08
C GLU A 480 7.30 -33.04 -35.09
N LEU A 481 7.76 -33.49 -36.26
CA LEU A 481 8.78 -34.54 -36.39
C LEU A 481 10.18 -34.07 -36.81
N ASN A 482 10.38 -32.78 -37.13
CA ASN A 482 11.68 -32.27 -37.62
C ASN A 482 12.54 -31.52 -36.57
N LYS A 483 12.04 -31.29 -35.35
CA LYS A 483 12.75 -30.47 -34.35
C LYS A 483 13.80 -31.25 -33.53
N LYS A 484 13.79 -32.59 -33.53
CA LYS A 484 14.76 -33.42 -32.77
C LYS A 484 16.07 -33.66 -33.52
N ASP A 485 16.05 -33.68 -34.85
CA ASP A 485 17.24 -33.88 -35.67
C ASP A 485 18.03 -32.58 -35.92
N GLU A 486 17.38 -31.42 -35.89
CA GLU A 486 18.07 -30.11 -35.93
C GLU A 486 18.89 -29.80 -34.67
N ILE A 487 18.52 -30.37 -33.52
CA ILE A 487 19.20 -30.13 -32.23
C ILE A 487 20.49 -30.98 -32.12
N MET A 488 20.53 -32.16 -32.74
CA MET A 488 21.74 -32.99 -32.80
C MET A 488 22.77 -32.48 -33.81
N GLU A 489 22.33 -31.93 -34.95
CA GLU A 489 23.21 -31.27 -35.94
C GLU A 489 23.81 -29.96 -35.40
N LYS A 490 23.06 -29.18 -34.61
CA LYS A 490 23.55 -27.95 -33.97
C LYS A 490 24.65 -28.20 -32.91
N LYS A 491 24.64 -29.36 -32.23
CA LYS A 491 25.69 -29.73 -31.26
C LYS A 491 26.98 -30.27 -31.91
N LYS A 492 26.93 -30.77 -33.16
CA LYS A 492 28.12 -31.26 -33.89
C LYS A 492 28.89 -30.16 -34.63
N LYS A 493 28.28 -28.99 -34.88
CA LYS A 493 28.92 -27.83 -35.53
C LYS A 493 29.62 -26.84 -34.57
N GLN A 494 29.50 -27.03 -33.25
CA GLN A 494 30.09 -26.13 -32.25
C GLN A 494 31.56 -26.44 -31.87
N MET A 495 32.20 -27.41 -32.53
CA MET A 495 33.61 -27.77 -32.27
C MET A 495 34.42 -27.82 -33.58
N SER A 496 34.55 -26.67 -34.25
CA SER A 496 35.57 -26.46 -35.28
C SER A 496 35.88 -24.96 -35.39
N VAL A 497 37.12 -24.57 -35.08
CA VAL A 497 37.58 -23.18 -35.15
C VAL A 497 37.78 -22.79 -36.62
N SER A 498 36.96 -21.86 -37.13
CA SER A 498 37.09 -21.29 -38.47
C SER A 498 37.54 -19.82 -38.41
N MET A 499 38.37 -19.41 -39.38
CA MET A 499 38.85 -18.04 -39.52
C MET A 499 37.69 -17.07 -39.79
N GLY A 500 37.70 -15.93 -39.10
CA GLY A 500 36.62 -14.94 -39.12
C GLY A 500 36.25 -14.44 -40.52
N ILE A 501 34.96 -14.46 -40.82
CA ILE A 501 34.37 -13.84 -42.01
C ILE A 501 34.14 -12.37 -41.68
N VAL A 502 34.61 -11.45 -42.54
CA VAL A 502 34.34 -10.01 -42.40
C VAL A 502 32.83 -9.80 -42.51
N ALA A 503 32.21 -9.34 -41.42
CA ALA A 503 30.79 -9.02 -41.38
C ALA A 503 30.45 -7.99 -42.47
N ARG A 504 29.54 -8.36 -43.36
CA ARG A 504 29.04 -7.46 -44.39
C ARG A 504 28.03 -6.53 -43.72
N GLU A 505 28.48 -5.33 -43.38
CA GLU A 505 27.64 -4.30 -42.73
C GLU A 505 26.33 -4.10 -43.52
N ASP A 506 25.20 -4.15 -42.81
CA ASP A 506 23.90 -3.88 -43.40
C ASP A 506 23.86 -2.39 -43.82
N PRO A 507 23.60 -2.07 -45.12
CA PRO A 507 23.59 -0.70 -45.60
C PRO A 507 22.60 0.21 -44.84
N THR A 508 21.57 -0.38 -44.25
CA THR A 508 20.56 0.34 -43.46
C THR A 508 21.09 0.79 -42.10
N GLU A 509 21.82 -0.08 -41.40
CA GLU A 509 22.44 0.23 -40.11
C GLU A 509 23.54 1.28 -40.24
N LYS A 510 24.36 1.19 -41.30
CA LYS A 510 25.40 2.19 -41.57
C LYS A 510 24.80 3.57 -41.80
N ARG A 511 23.70 3.64 -42.56
CA ARG A 511 22.98 4.90 -42.79
C ARG A 511 22.35 5.43 -41.50
N HIS A 512 21.94 4.55 -40.59
CA HIS A 512 21.42 4.94 -39.28
C HIS A 512 22.54 5.49 -38.39
N GLN A 513 23.70 4.84 -38.35
CA GLN A 513 24.88 5.30 -37.61
C GLN A 513 25.39 6.65 -38.14
N GLU A 514 25.52 6.81 -39.46
CA GLU A 514 25.90 8.08 -40.08
C GLU A 514 24.94 9.22 -39.72
N ARG A 515 23.64 8.92 -39.62
CA ARG A 515 22.61 9.90 -39.22
C ARG A 515 22.71 10.27 -37.74
N GLN A 516 23.05 9.30 -36.87
CA GLN A 516 23.29 9.54 -35.46
C GLN A 516 24.58 10.35 -35.25
N GLU A 517 25.66 10.01 -35.95
CA GLU A 517 26.92 10.77 -35.91
C GLU A 517 26.73 12.20 -36.40
N HIS A 518 25.96 12.41 -37.47
CA HIS A 518 25.65 13.76 -37.95
C HIS A 518 24.90 14.57 -36.89
N LYS A 519 23.89 13.99 -36.23
CA LYS A 519 23.16 14.65 -35.13
C LYS A 519 24.06 14.93 -33.92
N LEU A 520 25.01 14.04 -33.62
CA LEU A 520 25.98 14.25 -32.55
C LEU A 520 26.91 15.44 -32.87
N ARG A 521 27.39 15.53 -34.12
CA ARG A 521 28.20 16.66 -34.60
C ARG A 521 27.44 17.98 -34.53
N GLU A 522 26.15 18.00 -34.87
CA GLU A 522 25.30 19.18 -34.70
C GLU A 522 25.19 19.62 -33.23
N LYS A 523 25.07 18.65 -32.30
CA LYS A 523 25.00 18.95 -30.86
C LYS A 523 26.32 19.51 -30.32
N MET A 524 27.47 19.05 -30.83
CA MET A 524 28.82 19.51 -30.44
C MET A 524 29.16 20.94 -30.93
N ILE A 525 28.38 21.51 -31.86
CA ILE A 525 28.58 22.90 -32.28
C ILE A 525 28.17 23.84 -31.14
N LYS A 526 29.12 24.66 -30.69
CA LYS A 526 28.91 25.70 -29.66
C LYS A 526 27.68 26.54 -30.01
N LYS A 527 26.78 26.77 -29.02
CA LYS A 527 25.45 27.39 -29.19
C LYS A 527 25.45 28.64 -30.08
N LYS A 528 26.47 29.50 -29.97
CA LYS A 528 26.62 30.73 -30.77
C LYS A 528 26.72 30.52 -32.29
N HIS A 529 27.18 29.36 -32.76
CA HIS A 529 27.43 29.12 -34.20
C HIS A 529 26.35 28.22 -34.84
N ARG A 530 25.32 27.78 -34.08
CA ARG A 530 24.28 26.88 -34.57
C ARG A 530 23.41 27.48 -35.68
N ASN A 531 23.11 28.78 -35.62
CA ASN A 531 22.30 29.44 -36.64
C ASN A 531 23.04 29.61 -37.97
N LEU A 532 24.35 29.91 -37.92
CA LEU A 532 25.20 29.95 -39.11
C LEU A 532 25.33 28.56 -39.75
N TYR A 533 25.53 27.51 -38.94
CA TYR A 533 25.58 26.13 -39.43
C TYR A 533 24.26 25.70 -40.07
N ARG A 534 23.11 25.99 -39.44
CA ARG A 534 21.77 25.73 -40.03
C ARG A 534 21.55 26.48 -41.34
N SER A 535 22.07 27.71 -41.45
CA SER A 535 22.01 28.49 -42.69
C SER A 535 22.91 27.91 -43.80
N MET A 536 24.10 27.40 -43.46
CA MET A 536 25.00 26.75 -44.42
C MET A 536 24.46 25.40 -44.90
N MET A 537 23.85 24.62 -44.01
CA MET A 537 23.27 23.31 -44.36
C MET A 537 21.95 23.40 -45.11
N LYS A 538 21.23 24.53 -45.04
CA LYS A 538 20.04 24.75 -45.88
C LYS A 538 20.36 24.95 -47.38
N GLY A 539 21.62 25.24 -47.71
CA GLY A 539 22.08 25.44 -49.10
C GLY A 539 22.81 24.25 -49.70
N ARG A 540 22.83 23.11 -49.01
CA ARG A 540 23.39 21.82 -49.43
C ARG A 540 22.28 20.80 -49.53
#